data_AF-A0A535BS02-F1
#
_entry.id   AF-A0A535BS02-F1
#
_cell.length_a   1.000
_cell.length_b   1.000
_cell.length_c   1.000
_cell.angle_alpha   90.00
_cell.angle_beta   90.00
_cell.angle_gamma   90.00
#
_symmetry.space_group_name_H-M   'P 1'
#
loop_
_entity.id
_entity.type
_entity.pdbx_description
1 polymer ?
#
loop_
_entity_poly.entity_id
_entity_poly.type
_entity_poly.pdbx_seq_one_letter_code
_entity_poly.pdbx_strand_id
1 'polypeptide(L)'
;MPVYRTQKDTTTHPSSSTPEQPVAPLPDQQTFRQYLRKLARDAIRVAMEDVMREELDAVIGVGWGESSPKRKGYRNGFYRRDLVTSSGRLEDLKVPRDREG
;
A
#
# COMPACT_ATOMS: atom_id res chain seq x y z
N MET A 1 57.12 -52.57 27.66
CA MET A 1 57.05 -51.22 27.06
C MET A 1 55.72 -51.07 26.33
N PRO A 2 54.71 -50.38 26.89
CA PRO A 2 53.45 -50.11 26.19
C PRO A 2 53.51 -48.76 25.47
N VAL A 3 53.02 -48.72 24.22
CA VAL A 3 52.91 -47.50 23.42
C VAL A 3 51.48 -46.96 23.60
N TYR A 4 51.37 -45.75 24.14
CA TYR A 4 50.09 -45.07 24.34
C TYR A 4 49.53 -44.61 23.00
N ARG A 5 48.24 -44.90 22.72
CA ARG A 5 47.48 -44.29 21.63
C ARG A 5 46.60 -43.17 22.20
N THR A 6 46.90 -41.94 21.79
CA THR A 6 46.13 -40.75 22.13
C THR A 6 44.79 -40.76 21.37
N GLN A 7 43.67 -40.82 22.10
CA GLN A 7 42.35 -40.53 21.53
C GLN A 7 42.19 -39.01 21.43
N LYS A 8 41.58 -38.57 20.33
CA LYS A 8 41.41 -37.17 19.95
C LYS A 8 40.06 -36.74 20.50
N ASP A 9 40.05 -35.81 21.45
CA ASP A 9 38.84 -35.21 21.99
C ASP A 9 38.11 -34.47 20.87
N THR A 10 36.91 -34.96 20.51
CA THR A 10 35.99 -34.27 19.63
C THR A 10 35.19 -33.31 20.49
N THR A 11 35.52 -32.03 20.42
CA THR A 11 34.78 -30.93 21.03
C THR A 11 33.34 -30.92 20.53
N THR A 12 32.42 -31.41 21.36
CA THR A 12 30.98 -31.24 21.20
C THR A 12 30.65 -29.76 21.38
N HIS A 13 30.42 -29.05 20.28
CA HIS A 13 29.82 -27.72 20.33
C HIS A 13 28.34 -27.85 20.75
N PRO A 14 27.89 -27.17 21.82
CA PRO A 14 26.47 -27.16 22.17
C PRO A 14 25.72 -26.35 21.10
N SER A 15 24.81 -27.02 20.39
CA SER A 15 23.86 -26.38 19.48
C SER A 15 23.08 -25.30 20.20
N SER A 16 23.28 -24.05 19.80
CA SER A 16 22.47 -22.92 20.26
C SER A 16 21.05 -23.07 19.69
N SER A 17 20.14 -23.55 20.52
CA SER A 17 18.70 -23.46 20.32
C SER A 17 18.30 -21.99 20.21
N THR A 18 18.02 -21.54 19.00
CA THR A 18 17.29 -20.30 18.75
C THR A 18 15.89 -20.45 19.37
N PRO A 19 15.42 -19.52 20.21
CA PRO A 19 14.07 -19.61 20.75
C PRO A 19 13.07 -19.63 19.59
N GLU A 20 12.29 -20.70 19.46
CA GLU A 20 11.14 -20.74 18.58
C GLU A 20 10.19 -19.63 19.02
N GLN A 21 10.22 -18.49 18.31
CA GLN A 21 9.18 -17.50 18.46
C GLN A 21 7.85 -18.15 18.07
N PRO A 22 6.76 -17.96 18.85
CA PRO A 22 5.47 -18.51 18.50
C PRO A 22 5.06 -17.97 17.13
N VAL A 23 4.97 -18.87 16.14
CA VAL A 23 4.49 -18.52 14.81
C VAL A 23 3.05 -18.03 14.97
N ALA A 24 2.80 -16.77 14.62
CA ALA A 24 1.46 -16.21 14.69
C ALA A 24 0.49 -17.10 13.88
N PRO A 25 -0.68 -17.45 14.42
CA PRO A 25 -1.62 -18.31 13.74
C PRO A 25 -2.05 -17.67 12.42
N LEU A 26 -2.11 -18.48 11.35
CA LEU A 26 -2.55 -18.02 10.05
C LEU A 26 -3.99 -17.47 10.15
N PRO A 27 -4.31 -16.36 9.47
CA PRO A 27 -5.64 -15.78 9.51
C PRO A 27 -6.66 -16.74 8.90
N ASP A 28 -7.89 -16.73 9.44
CA ASP A 28 -8.99 -17.50 8.88
C ASP A 28 -9.43 -16.96 7.50
N GLN A 29 -10.24 -17.74 6.80
CA GLN A 29 -10.69 -17.43 5.45
C GLN A 29 -11.52 -16.13 5.38
N GLN A 30 -12.32 -15.82 6.39
CA GLN A 30 -13.13 -14.61 6.43
C GLN A 30 -12.25 -13.37 6.59
N THR A 31 -11.27 -13.42 7.49
CA THR A 31 -10.29 -12.36 7.69
C THR A 31 -9.51 -12.08 6.41
N PHE A 32 -9.05 -13.14 5.72
CA PHE A 32 -8.36 -13.00 4.43
C PHE A 32 -9.24 -12.32 3.36
N ARG A 33 -10.51 -12.73 3.24
CA ARG A 33 -11.46 -12.12 2.29
C ARG A 33 -11.73 -10.65 2.60
N GLN A 34 -11.86 -10.30 3.88
CA GLN A 34 -12.04 -8.90 4.30
C GLN A 34 -10.82 -8.05 3.96
N TYR A 35 -9.61 -8.59 4.18
CA TYR A 35 -8.37 -7.95 3.79
C TYR A 35 -8.31 -7.67 2.29
N LEU A 36 -8.60 -8.68 1.44
CA LEU A 36 -8.63 -8.49 -0.02
C LEU A 36 -9.66 -7.46 -0.46
N ARG A 37 -10.86 -7.44 0.14
CA ARG A 37 -11.87 -6.41 -0.16
C ARG A 37 -11.40 -5.02 0.22
N LYS A 38 -10.71 -4.87 1.35
CA LYS A 38 -10.12 -3.59 1.75
C LYS A 38 -9.07 -3.15 0.72
N LEU A 39 -8.17 -4.06 0.34
CA LEU A 39 -7.13 -3.78 -0.65
C LEU A 39 -7.71 -3.37 -2.00
N ALA A 40 -8.77 -4.04 -2.46
CA ALA A 40 -9.47 -3.67 -3.69
C ALA A 40 -10.08 -2.25 -3.60
N ARG A 41 -10.75 -1.90 -2.48
CA ARG A 41 -11.28 -0.55 -2.28
C ARG A 41 -10.18 0.51 -2.25
N ASP A 42 -9.06 0.21 -1.61
CA ASP A 42 -7.92 1.13 -1.54
C ASP A 42 -7.31 1.36 -2.94
N ALA A 43 -7.20 0.30 -3.76
CA ALA A 43 -6.75 0.41 -5.15
C ALA A 43 -7.73 1.22 -6.01
N ILE A 44 -9.04 0.99 -5.87
CA ILE A 44 -10.07 1.74 -6.61
C ILE A 44 -10.04 3.22 -6.23
N ARG A 45 -9.86 3.54 -4.94
CA ARG A 45 -9.74 4.93 -4.49
C ARG A 45 -8.59 5.63 -5.21
N VAL A 46 -7.39 5.03 -5.22
CA VAL A 46 -6.21 5.62 -5.88
C VAL A 46 -6.48 5.83 -7.37
N ALA A 47 -6.96 4.81 -8.07
CA ALA A 47 -7.27 4.91 -9.49
C ALA A 47 -8.30 6.02 -9.78
N MET A 48 -9.32 6.16 -8.94
CA MET A 48 -10.35 7.18 -9.11
C MET A 48 -9.79 8.60 -8.89
N GLU A 49 -8.96 8.79 -7.85
CA GLU A 49 -8.30 10.07 -7.58
C GLU A 49 -7.34 10.46 -8.71
N ASP A 50 -6.66 9.50 -9.32
CA ASP A 50 -5.75 9.71 -10.46
C ASP A 50 -6.54 10.15 -11.69
N VAL A 51 -7.58 9.40 -12.07
CA VAL A 51 -8.44 9.72 -13.21
C VAL A 51 -9.05 11.11 -13.03
N MET A 52 -9.62 11.44 -11.87
CA MET A 52 -10.21 12.77 -11.65
C MET A 52 -9.19 13.90 -11.78
N ARG A 53 -7.92 13.67 -11.40
CA ARG A 53 -6.85 14.68 -11.59
C ARG A 53 -6.52 14.85 -13.06
N GLU A 54 -6.40 13.76 -13.82
CA GLU A 54 -6.17 13.81 -15.26
C GLU A 54 -7.32 14.49 -16.00
N GLU A 55 -8.57 14.21 -15.62
CA GLU A 55 -9.75 14.88 -16.16
C GLU A 55 -9.73 16.39 -15.86
N LEU A 56 -9.36 16.80 -14.64
CA LEU A 56 -9.21 18.22 -14.32
C LEU A 56 -8.11 18.89 -15.15
N ASP A 57 -6.98 18.20 -15.36
CA ASP A 57 -5.89 18.67 -16.20
C ASP A 57 -6.36 18.86 -17.66
N ALA A 58 -7.17 17.93 -18.18
CA ALA A 58 -7.78 18.04 -19.50
C ALA A 58 -8.79 19.21 -19.61
N VAL A 59 -9.61 19.43 -18.57
CA VAL A 59 -10.55 20.56 -18.50
C VAL A 59 -9.81 21.90 -18.47
N ILE A 60 -8.80 22.04 -17.62
CA ILE A 60 -7.97 23.24 -17.51
C ILE A 60 -7.12 23.43 -18.78
N GLY A 61 -6.77 22.33 -19.46
CA GLY A 61 -6.00 22.30 -20.71
C GLY A 61 -4.49 22.42 -20.54
N VAL A 62 -3.99 22.29 -19.31
CA VAL A 62 -2.55 22.28 -18.98
C VAL A 62 -2.28 21.34 -17.82
N GLY A 63 -1.09 20.76 -17.75
CA GLY A 63 -0.65 19.94 -16.61
C GLY A 63 -0.35 20.75 -15.35
N TRP A 64 -0.01 20.05 -14.26
CA TRP A 64 0.38 20.69 -13.00
C TRP A 64 1.67 21.52 -13.16
N GLY A 65 1.61 22.80 -12.79
CA GLY A 65 2.76 23.71 -12.86
C GLY A 65 3.14 24.18 -14.29
N GLU A 66 2.47 23.68 -15.32
CA GLU A 66 2.74 24.03 -16.71
C GLU A 66 2.22 25.43 -17.06
N SER A 67 3.05 26.29 -17.65
CA SER A 67 2.66 27.61 -18.14
C SER A 67 2.34 27.55 -19.63
N SER A 68 1.11 27.84 -20.00
CA SER A 68 0.68 27.89 -21.40
C SER A 68 -0.43 28.93 -21.57
N PRO A 69 -0.45 29.67 -22.70
CA PRO A 69 -1.51 30.64 -23.01
C PRO A 69 -2.87 29.98 -23.24
N LYS A 70 -2.94 28.65 -23.40
CA LYS A 70 -4.19 27.90 -23.58
C LYS A 70 -4.88 27.51 -22.27
N ARG A 71 -4.31 27.85 -21.11
CA ARG A 71 -4.88 27.54 -19.78
C ARG A 71 -6.26 28.18 -19.62
N LYS A 72 -7.24 27.40 -19.19
CA LYS A 72 -8.64 27.83 -19.01
C LYS A 72 -9.06 28.09 -17.57
N GLY A 73 -8.28 27.65 -16.57
CA GLY A 73 -8.65 27.74 -15.15
C GLY A 73 -7.47 27.48 -14.21
N TYR A 74 -7.74 27.39 -12.90
CA TYR A 74 -6.74 27.21 -11.85
C TYR A 74 -7.19 26.20 -10.81
N ARG A 75 -6.37 25.18 -10.57
CA ARG A 75 -6.61 24.19 -9.51
C ARG A 75 -6.73 24.87 -8.14
N ASN A 76 -7.70 24.46 -7.35
CA ASN A 76 -8.01 24.99 -6.03
C ASN A 76 -8.12 23.87 -4.98
N GLY A 77 -7.06 23.06 -4.92
CA GLY A 77 -6.95 21.95 -3.99
C GLY A 77 -7.93 20.82 -4.27
N PHE A 78 -8.42 20.18 -3.19
CA PHE A 78 -9.38 19.09 -3.23
C PHE A 78 -10.40 19.25 -2.11
N TYR A 79 -11.59 18.70 -2.33
CA TYR A 79 -12.55 18.46 -1.26
C TYR A 79 -12.71 16.96 -1.04
N ARG A 80 -13.29 16.59 0.11
CA ARG A 80 -13.44 15.19 0.51
C ARG A 80 -14.90 14.77 0.34
N ARG A 81 -15.12 13.57 -0.22
CA ARG A 81 -16.46 13.03 -0.40
C ARG A 81 -16.46 11.50 -0.31
N ASP A 82 -17.55 10.96 0.21
CA ASP A 82 -17.78 9.52 0.18
C ASP A 82 -18.38 9.11 -1.16
N LEU A 83 -17.95 7.96 -1.69
CA LEU A 83 -18.49 7.36 -2.91
C LEU A 83 -18.91 5.92 -2.65
N VAL A 84 -20.18 5.61 -2.91
CA VAL A 84 -20.68 4.23 -2.83
C VAL A 84 -20.42 3.51 -4.15
N THR A 85 -19.74 2.36 -4.08
CA THR A 85 -19.43 1.51 -5.25
C THR A 85 -19.91 0.08 -5.01
N SER A 86 -19.90 -0.76 -6.05
CA SER A 86 -20.16 -2.20 -5.94
C SER A 86 -19.16 -2.92 -5.01
N SER A 87 -17.94 -2.41 -4.88
CA SER A 87 -16.91 -2.92 -3.97
C SER A 87 -17.08 -2.47 -2.51
N GLY A 88 -18.04 -1.59 -2.25
CA GLY A 88 -18.32 -0.97 -0.95
C GLY A 88 -18.19 0.56 -0.98
N ARG A 89 -18.33 1.18 0.19
CA ARG A 89 -18.14 2.62 0.36
C ARG A 89 -16.65 2.97 0.35
N LEU A 90 -16.28 3.95 -0.47
CA LEU A 90 -15.00 4.63 -0.44
C LEU A 90 -15.19 5.90 0.38
N GLU A 91 -14.67 5.91 1.59
CA GLU A 91 -14.74 7.07 2.50
C GLU A 91 -13.67 8.08 2.13
N ASP A 92 -13.87 9.38 2.33
CA ASP A 92 -12.77 10.36 2.24
C ASP A 92 -12.02 10.38 0.89
N LEU A 93 -12.74 10.25 -0.23
CA LEU A 93 -12.17 10.37 -1.58
C LEU A 93 -11.77 11.83 -1.84
N LYS A 94 -10.54 12.08 -2.29
CA LYS A 94 -10.06 13.43 -2.63
C LYS A 94 -10.48 13.81 -4.04
N VAL A 95 -11.52 14.63 -4.14
CA VAL A 95 -12.00 15.14 -5.42
C VAL A 95 -11.29 16.45 -5.75
N PRO A 96 -10.51 16.52 -6.85
CA PRO A 96 -9.83 17.74 -7.23
C PRO A 96 -10.84 18.80 -7.70
N ARG A 97 -10.51 20.08 -7.51
CA ARG A 97 -11.43 21.20 -7.76
C ARG A 97 -10.76 22.30 -8.59
N ASP A 98 -11.52 22.91 -9.49
CA ASP A 98 -11.17 24.17 -10.14
C ASP A 98 -11.58 25.37 -9.29
N ARG A 99 -10.90 26.51 -9.46
CA ARG A 99 -11.16 27.72 -8.70
C ARG A 99 -12.56 28.28 -8.92
N GLU A 100 -13.13 28.08 -10.10
CA GLU A 100 -14.46 28.61 -10.44
C GLU A 100 -15.62 27.75 -9.91
N GLY A 101 -15.36 26.53 -9.44
CA GLY A 101 -16.38 25.65 -8.85
C GLY A 101 -16.48 24.33 -9.58
#